data_AF-A0A534PE69-F1
#
_entry.id   AF-A0A534PE69-F1
#
_cell.length_a   1.000
_cell.length_b   1.000
_cell.length_c   1.000
_cell.angle_alpha   90.00
_cell.angle_beta   90.00
_cell.angle_gamma   90.00
#
_symmetry.space_group_name_H-M   'P 1'
#
loop_
_entity.id
_entity.type
_entity.pdbx_description
1 polymer ?
#
loop_
_entity_poly.entity_id
_entity_poly.type
_entity_poly.pdbx_seq_one_letter_code
_entity_poly.pdbx_strand_id
1 'polypeptide(L)'
;MLATVVIDPPSVVALGAIFTLFAARSVAAGSPLKRSVLIGAVVGGWMGVCFGVQSFKYPAWMLCYIVDPRNLPAAVWYPFFLAIMTGCGALGAYLAHRFIAAGRRGAALWLAAGMLALWLVLFALTLKRYLAVGTYDEFWSGRARPLPEQAAVVHDFNLVTIATAVPLLALLGAIIWRNRRSPAAAL
;
A
#
# COMPACT_ATOMS: atom_id res chain seq x y z
N MET A 1 5.96 -11.58 -16.12
CA MET A 1 6.80 -11.09 -15.01
C MET A 1 6.12 -9.86 -14.42
N LEU A 2 5.66 -9.89 -13.17
CA LEU A 2 5.06 -8.72 -12.50
C LEU A 2 6.11 -8.05 -11.59
N ALA A 3 6.22 -6.72 -11.64
CA ALA A 3 7.16 -5.93 -10.82
C ALA A 3 6.62 -5.70 -9.42
N THR A 4 7.46 -5.53 -8.40
CA THR A 4 7.04 -5.07 -7.04
C THR A 4 6.18 -3.82 -7.10
N VAL A 5 6.54 -2.88 -7.98
CA VAL A 5 5.77 -1.66 -8.29
C VAL A 5 4.33 -1.95 -8.76
N VAL A 6 4.07 -3.11 -9.38
CA VAL A 6 2.74 -3.55 -9.83
C VAL A 6 2.02 -4.39 -8.77
N ILE A 7 2.77 -4.91 -7.79
CA ILE A 7 2.21 -5.68 -6.67
C ILE A 7 1.60 -4.74 -5.64
N ASP A 8 2.28 -3.64 -5.32
CA ASP A 8 1.84 -2.73 -4.26
C ASP A 8 0.48 -2.05 -4.51
N PRO A 9 0.10 -1.62 -5.73
CA PRO A 9 -1.14 -0.89 -5.98
C PRO A 9 -2.41 -1.60 -5.48
N PRO A 10 -2.64 -2.92 -5.73
CA PRO A 10 -3.73 -3.66 -5.12
C PRO A 10 -3.79 -3.57 -3.58
N SER A 11 -2.66 -3.71 -2.88
CA SER A 11 -2.64 -3.58 -1.42
C SER A 11 -3.07 -2.19 -0.95
N VAL A 12 -2.69 -1.15 -1.69
CA VAL A 12 -3.02 0.23 -1.36
C VAL A 12 -4.48 0.57 -1.67
N VAL A 13 -5.04 0.03 -2.77
CA VAL A 13 -6.48 0.10 -3.02
C VAL A 13 -7.25 -0.58 -1.87
N ALA A 14 -6.79 -1.76 -1.43
CA ALA A 14 -7.39 -2.48 -0.32
C ALA A 14 -7.35 -1.65 0.98
N LEU A 15 -6.20 -1.05 1.31
CA LEU A 15 -6.05 -0.19 2.49
C LEU A 15 -6.98 1.03 2.43
N GLY A 16 -7.06 1.74 1.30
CA GLY A 16 -7.99 2.86 1.12
C GLY A 16 -9.45 2.44 1.37
N ALA A 17 -9.83 1.26 0.88
CA ALA A 17 -11.16 0.69 1.12
C ALA A 17 -11.37 0.31 2.59
N ILE A 18 -10.39 -0.32 3.24
CA ILE A 18 -10.42 -0.72 4.66
C ILE A 18 -10.60 0.49 5.58
N PHE A 19 -9.80 1.54 5.40
CA PHE A 19 -9.92 2.76 6.20
C PHE A 19 -11.32 3.39 6.06
N THR A 20 -11.88 3.34 4.84
CA THR A 20 -13.24 3.84 4.58
C THR A 20 -14.31 2.93 5.18
N LEU A 21 -14.12 1.61 5.21
CA LEU A 21 -14.98 0.66 5.89
C LEU A 21 -15.01 0.88 7.41
N PHE A 22 -13.87 1.22 8.02
CA PHE A 22 -13.85 1.62 9.42
C PHE A 22 -14.58 2.95 9.65
N ALA A 23 -14.60 3.83 8.65
CA ALA A 23 -15.40 5.05 8.59
C ALA A 23 -16.87 4.86 8.18
N ALA A 24 -17.35 3.62 7.98
CA ALA A 24 -18.62 3.36 7.33
C ALA A 24 -19.83 4.02 8.02
N ARG A 25 -19.85 4.11 9.35
CA ARG A 25 -20.94 4.78 10.09
C ARG A 25 -21.03 6.26 9.72
N SER A 26 -19.90 6.97 9.73
CA SER A 26 -19.88 8.37 9.32
C SER A 26 -20.18 8.56 7.84
N VAL A 27 -19.75 7.64 6.98
CA VAL A 27 -20.08 7.68 5.55
C VAL A 27 -21.59 7.49 5.32
N ALA A 28 -22.20 6.50 5.98
CA ALA A 28 -23.65 6.28 5.93
C ALA A 28 -24.45 7.47 6.49
N ALA A 29 -23.90 8.18 7.47
CA ALA A 29 -24.46 9.41 8.02
C ALA A 29 -24.16 10.68 7.18
N GLY A 30 -23.63 10.55 5.95
CA GLY A 30 -23.43 11.66 5.03
C GLY A 30 -22.09 12.40 5.12
N SER A 31 -21.04 11.76 5.67
CA SER A 31 -19.69 12.35 5.65
C SER A 31 -19.25 12.70 4.22
N PRO A 32 -18.55 13.84 4.00
CA PRO A 32 -18.11 14.22 2.66
C PRO A 32 -17.16 13.20 2.01
N LEU A 33 -17.38 12.91 0.72
CA LEU A 33 -16.51 12.05 -0.09
C LEU A 33 -15.05 12.49 -0.08
N LYS A 34 -14.80 13.80 -0.21
CA LYS A 34 -13.44 14.39 -0.19
C LYS A 34 -12.61 13.92 1.00
N ARG A 35 -13.25 13.71 2.16
CA ARG A 35 -12.57 13.25 3.37
C ARG A 35 -12.07 11.81 3.25
N SER A 36 -12.91 10.90 2.75
CA SER A 36 -12.50 9.51 2.51
C SER A 36 -11.37 9.45 1.47
N VAL A 37 -11.52 10.18 0.36
CA VAL A 37 -10.51 10.26 -0.70
C VAL A 37 -9.17 10.77 -0.16
N LEU A 38 -9.18 11.84 0.63
CA LEU A 38 -7.96 12.38 1.23
C LEU A 38 -7.29 11.41 2.19
N ILE A 39 -8.07 10.71 3.04
CA ILE A 39 -7.53 9.67 3.93
C ILE A 39 -6.87 8.56 3.09
N GLY A 40 -7.56 8.08 2.05
CA GLY A 40 -7.01 7.08 1.15
C GLY A 40 -5.73 7.54 0.47
N ALA A 41 -5.69 8.78 -0.02
CA ALA A 41 -4.51 9.38 -0.64
C ALA A 41 -3.33 9.47 0.34
N VAL A 42 -3.56 9.90 1.59
CA VAL A 42 -2.53 9.97 2.63
C VAL A 42 -2.00 8.58 2.97
N VAL A 43 -2.88 7.59 3.14
CA VAL A 43 -2.48 6.20 3.40
C VAL A 43 -1.63 5.66 2.25
N GLY A 44 -2.06 5.85 1.00
CA GLY A 44 -1.33 5.39 -0.18
C GLY A 44 -0.01 6.11 -0.40
N GLY A 45 0.01 7.43 -0.23
CA GLY A 45 1.23 8.23 -0.31
C GLY A 45 2.23 7.87 0.78
N TRP A 46 1.77 7.67 2.02
CA TRP A 46 2.63 7.24 3.13
C TRP A 46 3.27 5.87 2.88
N MET A 47 2.47 4.90 2.44
CA MET A 47 2.96 3.59 1.98
C MET A 47 4.01 3.76 0.87
N GLY A 48 3.71 4.58 -0.14
CA GLY A 48 4.64 4.88 -1.23
C GLY A 48 5.96 5.47 -0.75
N VAL A 49 5.95 6.37 0.25
CA VAL A 49 7.18 6.92 0.84
C VAL A 49 7.95 5.84 1.60
N CYS A 50 7.30 5.12 2.52
CA CYS A 50 7.96 4.15 3.39
C CYS A 50 8.68 3.05 2.60
N PHE A 51 8.02 2.49 1.59
CA PHE A 51 8.59 1.44 0.75
C PHE A 51 9.46 2.01 -0.36
N GLY A 52 9.02 3.08 -1.01
CA GLY A 52 9.71 3.64 -2.15
C GLY A 52 11.06 4.22 -1.80
N VAL A 53 11.29 4.77 -0.59
CA VAL A 53 12.63 5.29 -0.21
C VAL A 53 13.71 4.20 -0.23
N GLN A 54 13.33 2.93 -0.07
CA GLN A 54 14.27 1.80 -0.16
C GLN A 54 14.82 1.63 -1.57
N SER A 55 14.22 2.24 -2.60
CA SER A 55 14.77 2.22 -3.94
C SER A 55 16.11 2.91 -4.06
N PHE A 56 16.41 3.87 -3.18
CA PHE A 56 17.69 4.56 -3.19
C PHE A 56 18.82 3.69 -2.62
N LYS A 57 18.49 2.67 -1.81
CA LYS A 57 19.45 1.71 -1.26
C LYS A 57 19.49 0.39 -2.03
N TYR A 58 18.33 -0.10 -2.45
CA TYR A 58 18.14 -1.42 -3.07
C TYR A 58 17.35 -1.31 -4.40
N PRO A 59 17.86 -0.56 -5.39
CA PRO A 59 17.09 -0.16 -6.58
C PRO A 59 16.64 -1.34 -7.45
N ALA A 60 17.55 -2.28 -7.74
CA ALA A 60 17.24 -3.43 -8.59
C ALA A 60 16.19 -4.36 -7.95
N TRP A 61 16.29 -4.55 -6.63
CA TRP A 61 15.36 -5.34 -5.86
C TRP A 61 13.97 -4.70 -5.76
N MET A 62 13.90 -3.38 -5.56
CA MET A 62 12.62 -2.63 -5.58
C MET A 62 11.92 -2.67 -6.95
N LEU A 63 12.68 -2.80 -8.04
CA LEU A 63 12.15 -3.05 -9.39
C LEU A 63 11.97 -4.55 -9.71
N CYS A 64 12.13 -5.43 -8.72
CA CYS A 64 12.04 -6.89 -8.87
C CYS A 64 12.91 -7.43 -10.01
N TYR A 65 14.06 -6.82 -10.27
CA TYR A 65 15.01 -7.22 -11.31
C TYR A 65 14.44 -7.24 -12.73
N ILE A 66 13.34 -6.50 -12.99
CA ILE A 66 12.73 -6.44 -14.32
C ILE A 66 13.46 -5.44 -15.20
N VAL A 67 13.76 -4.26 -14.65
CA VAL A 67 14.51 -3.21 -15.32
C VAL A 67 15.79 -2.98 -14.56
N ASP A 68 16.90 -2.90 -15.29
CA ASP A 68 18.16 -2.45 -14.72
C ASP A 68 18.03 -0.98 -14.30
N PRO A 69 18.27 -0.63 -13.02
CA PRO A 69 18.21 0.75 -12.55
C PRO A 69 19.08 1.73 -13.34
N ARG A 70 20.15 1.24 -14.01
CA ARG A 70 20.97 2.05 -14.93
C ARG A 70 20.15 2.64 -16.08
N ASN A 71 19.09 1.95 -16.50
CA ASN A 71 18.20 2.37 -17.60
C ASN A 71 17.00 3.19 -17.10
N LEU A 72 16.69 3.15 -15.80
CA LEU A 72 15.57 3.88 -15.20
C LEU A 72 15.98 4.48 -13.85
N PRO A 73 16.45 5.74 -13.85
CA PRO A 73 16.93 6.39 -12.63
C PRO A 73 15.84 6.50 -11.56
N ALA A 74 16.19 6.30 -10.29
CA ALA A 74 15.28 6.42 -9.16
C ALA A 74 14.56 7.76 -9.10
N ALA A 75 15.25 8.86 -9.43
CA ALA A 75 14.67 10.20 -9.47
C ALA A 75 13.51 10.34 -10.47
N VAL A 76 13.47 9.51 -11.52
CA VAL A 76 12.39 9.52 -12.52
C VAL A 76 11.26 8.64 -12.07
N TRP A 77 11.52 7.37 -11.72
CA TRP A 77 10.44 6.43 -11.46
C TRP A 77 9.78 6.61 -10.09
N TYR A 78 10.52 7.09 -9.08
CA TYR A 78 10.00 7.25 -7.72
C TYR A 78 8.81 8.22 -7.65
N PRO A 79 8.84 9.42 -8.29
CA PRO A 79 7.65 10.28 -8.40
C PRO A 79 6.44 9.59 -9.03
N PHE A 80 6.63 8.80 -10.09
CA PHE A 80 5.54 8.05 -10.73
C PHE A 80 4.98 6.98 -9.80
N PHE A 81 5.85 6.22 -9.12
CA PHE A 81 5.44 5.25 -8.11
C PHE A 81 4.63 5.91 -7.00
N LEU A 82 5.11 7.02 -6.45
CA LEU A 82 4.40 7.75 -5.39
C LEU A 82 3.04 8.27 -5.85
N ALA A 83 2.94 8.78 -7.08
CA ALA A 83 1.69 9.23 -7.67
C ALA A 83 0.69 8.07 -7.85
N ILE A 84 1.15 6.91 -8.33
CA ILE A 84 0.35 5.70 -8.48
C ILE A 84 -0.16 5.23 -7.11
N MET A 85 0.72 5.12 -6.11
CA MET A 85 0.36 4.66 -4.77
C MET A 85 -0.68 5.59 -4.12
N THR A 86 -0.46 6.90 -4.22
CA THR A 86 -1.40 7.93 -3.74
C THR A 86 -2.76 7.80 -4.45
N GLY A 87 -2.74 7.69 -5.79
CA GLY A 87 -3.94 7.53 -6.61
C GLY A 87 -4.72 6.26 -6.30
N CYS A 88 -4.04 5.13 -6.09
CA CYS A 88 -4.65 3.86 -5.72
C CYS A 88 -5.31 3.92 -4.34
N GLY A 89 -4.69 4.57 -3.36
CA GLY A 89 -5.27 4.74 -2.04
C GLY A 89 -6.53 5.61 -2.11
N ALA A 90 -6.46 6.71 -2.86
CA ALA A 90 -7.58 7.59 -3.15
C ALA A 90 -8.73 6.85 -3.85
N LEU A 91 -8.41 6.02 -4.85
CA LEU A 91 -9.37 5.23 -5.62
C LEU A 91 -10.08 4.18 -4.75
N GLY A 92 -9.33 3.43 -3.95
CA GLY A 92 -9.90 2.44 -3.02
C GLY A 92 -10.88 3.08 -2.04
N ALA A 93 -10.50 4.24 -1.48
CA ALA A 93 -11.37 5.00 -0.59
C ALA A 93 -12.59 5.60 -1.30
N TYR A 94 -12.41 6.12 -2.53
CA TYR A 94 -13.50 6.63 -3.35
C TYR A 94 -14.55 5.56 -3.62
N LEU A 95 -14.15 4.40 -4.13
CA LEU A 95 -15.06 3.31 -4.48
C LEU A 95 -15.77 2.76 -3.23
N ALA A 96 -15.03 2.51 -2.15
CA ALA A 96 -15.62 2.05 -0.90
C ALA A 96 -16.62 3.06 -0.33
N HIS A 97 -16.32 4.35 -0.39
CA HIS A 97 -17.23 5.41 0.04
C HIS A 97 -18.53 5.37 -0.76
N ARG A 98 -18.45 5.29 -2.09
CA ARG A 98 -19.62 5.23 -2.98
C ARG A 98 -20.48 4.00 -2.69
N PHE A 99 -19.87 2.84 -2.46
CA PHE A 99 -20.59 1.63 -2.09
C PHE A 99 -21.29 1.77 -0.73
N ILE A 100 -20.63 2.30 0.29
CA ILE A 100 -21.20 2.47 1.62
C ILE A 100 -22.34 3.50 1.61
N ALA A 101 -22.15 4.64 0.94
CA ALA A 101 -23.18 5.68 0.80
C ALA A 101 -24.43 5.15 0.05
N ALA A 102 -24.25 4.17 -0.85
CA ALA A 102 -25.35 3.48 -1.53
C ALA A 102 -25.95 2.30 -0.73
N GLY A 103 -25.60 2.12 0.55
CA GLY A 103 -26.05 0.99 1.37
C GLY A 103 -25.42 -0.36 1.02
N ARG A 104 -24.49 -0.42 0.05
CA ARG A 104 -23.84 -1.63 -0.45
C ARG A 104 -22.54 -1.93 0.29
N ARG A 105 -22.57 -1.98 1.62
CA ARG A 105 -21.37 -2.24 2.45
C ARG A 105 -20.64 -3.54 2.08
N GLY A 106 -21.38 -4.57 1.68
CA GLY A 106 -20.81 -5.82 1.17
C GLY A 106 -19.92 -5.63 -0.06
N ALA A 107 -20.26 -4.72 -0.98
CA ALA A 107 -19.42 -4.42 -2.15
C ALA A 107 -18.10 -3.74 -1.75
N ALA A 108 -18.11 -2.87 -0.74
CA ALA A 108 -16.89 -2.28 -0.19
C ALA A 108 -15.99 -3.34 0.49
N LEU A 109 -16.59 -4.32 1.18
CA LEU A 109 -15.86 -5.45 1.74
C LEU A 109 -15.25 -6.33 0.65
N TRP A 110 -16.02 -6.65 -0.40
CA TRP A 110 -15.52 -7.40 -1.55
C TRP A 110 -14.39 -6.68 -2.29
N LEU A 111 -14.46 -5.36 -2.43
CA LEU A 111 -13.35 -4.57 -2.98
C LEU A 111 -12.09 -4.73 -2.14
N ALA A 112 -12.20 -4.55 -0.82
CA ALA A 112 -11.05 -4.67 0.08
C ALA A 112 -10.46 -6.08 0.07
N ALA A 113 -11.30 -7.10 0.24
CA ALA A 113 -10.87 -8.50 0.26
C ALA A 113 -10.32 -8.96 -1.09
N GLY A 114 -10.97 -8.59 -2.20
CA GLY A 114 -10.55 -8.94 -3.54
C GLY A 114 -9.20 -8.33 -3.92
N MET A 115 -8.98 -7.06 -3.55
CA MET A 115 -7.69 -6.40 -3.79
C MET A 115 -6.57 -6.93 -2.90
N LEU A 116 -6.88 -7.31 -1.66
CA LEU A 116 -5.94 -8.01 -0.77
C LEU A 116 -5.59 -9.41 -1.31
N ALA A 117 -6.58 -10.17 -1.80
CA ALA A 117 -6.36 -11.47 -2.41
C ALA A 117 -5.52 -11.35 -3.69
N LEU A 118 -5.80 -10.35 -4.54
CA LEU A 118 -5.00 -10.06 -5.72
C LEU A 118 -3.55 -9.74 -5.33
N TRP A 119 -3.35 -8.90 -4.32
CA TRP A 119 -2.01 -8.61 -3.79
C TRP A 119 -1.27 -9.88 -3.35
N LEU A 120 -1.92 -10.76 -2.57
CA LEU A 120 -1.33 -12.02 -2.12
C LEU A 120 -0.94 -12.93 -3.28
N VAL A 121 -1.78 -13.04 -4.31
CA VAL A 121 -1.47 -13.81 -5.52
C VAL A 121 -0.25 -13.24 -6.24
N LEU A 122 -0.23 -11.92 -6.45
CA LEU A 122 0.89 -11.25 -7.11
C LEU A 122 2.19 -11.42 -6.30
N PHE A 123 2.11 -11.28 -4.98
CA PHE A 123 3.25 -11.46 -4.07
C PHE A 123 3.79 -12.90 -4.11
N ALA A 124 2.91 -13.91 -4.11
CA ALA A 124 3.30 -15.30 -4.24
C ALA A 124 4.06 -15.57 -5.56
N LEU A 125 3.62 -14.96 -6.67
CA LEU A 125 4.27 -15.10 -7.98
C LEU A 125 5.66 -14.44 -8.04
N THR A 126 5.95 -13.48 -7.16
CA THR A 126 7.25 -12.78 -7.12
C THR A 126 8.11 -13.16 -5.93
N LEU A 127 7.66 -14.08 -5.07
CA LEU A 127 8.30 -14.39 -3.80
C LEU A 127 9.80 -14.69 -3.93
N LYS A 128 10.20 -15.46 -4.96
CA LYS A 128 11.62 -15.77 -5.21
C LYS A 128 12.49 -14.52 -5.39
N ARG A 129 11.97 -13.48 -6.05
CA ARG A 129 12.68 -12.20 -6.25
C ARG A 129 12.66 -11.37 -5.00
N TYR A 130 11.57 -11.44 -4.25
CA TYR A 130 11.43 -10.73 -2.99
C TYR A 130 12.41 -11.26 -1.92
N LEU A 131 12.73 -12.57 -1.96
CA LEU A 131 13.64 -13.21 -1.00
C LEU A 131 15.14 -13.13 -1.37
N ALA A 132 15.51 -12.52 -2.50
CA ALA A 132 16.90 -12.34 -2.90
C ALA A 132 17.19 -10.86 -3.09
N VAL A 133 18.20 -10.32 -2.40
CA VAL A 133 18.55 -8.89 -2.43
C VAL A 133 19.99 -8.73 -2.92
N GLY A 134 20.19 -7.78 -3.83
CA GLY A 134 21.44 -7.56 -4.54
C GLY A 134 21.24 -6.69 -5.77
N THR A 135 22.30 -6.53 -6.56
CA THR A 135 22.28 -5.83 -7.85
C THR A 135 21.55 -6.63 -8.94
N TYR A 136 21.25 -5.97 -10.05
CA TYR A 136 20.63 -6.62 -11.21
C TYR A 136 21.48 -7.78 -11.72
N ASP A 137 22.79 -7.55 -11.91
CA ASP A 137 23.72 -8.56 -12.44
C ASP A 137 23.94 -9.72 -11.46
N GLU A 138 23.97 -9.47 -10.14
CA GLU A 138 24.04 -10.52 -9.12
C GLU A 138 22.82 -11.44 -9.14
N PHE A 139 21.61 -10.88 -9.32
CA PHE A 139 20.39 -11.70 -9.37
C PHE A 139 20.39 -12.62 -10.60
N TRP A 140 20.70 -12.09 -11.77
CA TRP A 140 20.70 -12.87 -13.02
C TRP A 140 21.85 -13.87 -13.13
N SER A 141 22.97 -13.61 -12.46
CA SER A 141 24.07 -14.55 -12.33
C SER A 141 23.90 -15.57 -11.19
N GLY A 142 22.79 -15.52 -10.45
CA GLY A 142 22.51 -16.43 -9.33
C GLY A 142 23.36 -16.18 -8.07
N ARG A 143 24.00 -15.01 -7.98
CA ARG A 143 24.87 -14.60 -6.85
C ARG A 143 24.17 -13.66 -5.86
N ALA A 144 22.95 -13.20 -6.15
CA ALA A 144 22.18 -12.39 -5.21
C ALA A 144 21.97 -13.14 -3.89
N ARG A 145 22.26 -12.47 -2.78
CA ARG A 145 22.22 -13.10 -1.46
C ARG A 145 20.77 -13.23 -0.99
N PRO A 146 20.42 -14.31 -0.26
CA PRO A 146 19.14 -14.40 0.42
C PRO A 146 18.92 -13.23 1.38
N LEU A 147 17.67 -12.77 1.51
CA LEU A 147 17.29 -11.69 2.42
C LEU A 147 17.66 -11.97 3.90
N PRO A 148 17.45 -13.18 4.46
CA PRO A 148 17.78 -13.47 5.86
C PRO A 148 19.27 -13.34 6.19
N GLU A 149 20.15 -13.49 5.21
CA GLU A 149 21.60 -13.40 5.39
C GLU A 149 22.13 -11.95 5.38
N GLN A 150 21.24 -10.98 5.18
CA GLN A 150 21.57 -9.57 5.03
C GLN A 150 20.99 -8.76 6.19
N ALA A 151 21.65 -8.82 7.35
CA ALA A 151 21.19 -8.18 8.58
C ALA A 151 20.84 -6.68 8.41
N ALA A 152 21.60 -5.95 7.59
CA ALA A 152 21.33 -4.55 7.28
C ALA A 152 19.99 -4.35 6.54
N VAL A 153 19.69 -5.23 5.57
CA VAL A 153 18.42 -5.20 4.84
C VAL A 153 17.27 -5.53 5.78
N VAL A 154 17.41 -6.59 6.60
CA VAL A 154 16.39 -6.98 7.59
C VAL A 154 16.12 -5.83 8.57
N HIS A 155 17.16 -5.17 9.06
CA HIS A 155 17.04 -4.01 9.94
C HIS A 155 16.26 -2.86 9.27
N ASP A 156 16.62 -2.50 8.03
CA ASP A 156 15.92 -1.47 7.27
C ASP A 156 14.44 -1.82 7.04
N PHE A 157 14.13 -3.09 6.77
CA PHE A 157 12.75 -3.57 6.61
C PHE A 157 11.94 -3.51 7.91
N ASN A 158 12.55 -3.83 9.04
CA ASN A 158 11.90 -3.70 10.34
C ASN A 158 11.57 -2.22 10.62
N LEU A 159 12.49 -1.30 10.32
CA LEU A 159 12.24 0.13 10.46
C LEU A 159 11.11 0.62 9.54
N VAL A 160 11.11 0.20 8.27
CA VAL A 160 10.01 0.51 7.33
C VAL A 160 8.68 -0.03 7.84
N THR A 161 8.67 -1.25 8.36
CA THR A 161 7.47 -1.88 8.92
C THR A 161 6.93 -1.08 10.10
N ILE A 162 7.79 -0.65 11.02
CA ILE A 162 7.42 0.18 12.18
C ILE A 162 6.92 1.55 11.72
N ALA A 163 7.67 2.23 10.85
CA ALA A 163 7.33 3.54 10.31
C ALA A 163 6.02 3.53 9.50
N THR A 164 5.68 2.40 8.90
CA THR A 164 4.40 2.19 8.21
C THR A 164 3.29 1.90 9.20
N ALA A 165 3.47 0.91 10.08
CA ALA A 165 2.43 0.39 10.94
C ALA A 165 1.98 1.41 12.00
N VAL A 166 2.90 2.08 12.69
CA VAL A 166 2.57 2.96 13.81
C VAL A 166 1.65 4.12 13.39
N PRO A 167 1.96 4.92 12.35
CA PRO A 167 1.09 6.00 11.90
C PRO A 167 -0.26 5.52 11.35
N LEU A 168 -0.26 4.40 10.62
CA LEU A 168 -1.49 3.84 10.06
C LEU A 168 -2.43 3.31 11.15
N LEU A 169 -1.89 2.62 12.17
CA LEU A 169 -2.66 2.16 13.32
C LEU A 169 -3.18 3.35 14.16
N ALA A 170 -2.37 4.40 14.34
CA ALA A 170 -2.81 5.62 15.02
C ALA A 170 -3.95 6.32 14.27
N LEU A 171 -3.82 6.48 12.95
CA LEU A 171 -4.87 7.06 12.10
C LEU A 171 -6.15 6.20 12.12
N LEU A 172 -6.02 4.88 12.03
CA LEU A 172 -7.13 3.95 12.11
C LEU A 172 -7.83 4.05 13.48
N GLY A 173 -7.06 4.09 14.57
CA GLY A 173 -7.55 4.30 15.93
C GLY A 173 -8.32 5.61 16.07
N ALA A 174 -7.81 6.71 15.51
CA ALA A 174 -8.50 8.00 15.49
C ALA A 174 -9.83 7.97 14.71
N ILE A 175 -9.89 7.25 13.58
CA ILE A 175 -11.12 7.04 12.81
C ILE A 175 -12.13 6.26 13.65
N ILE A 176 -11.74 5.12 14.23
CA ILE A 176 -12.60 4.28 15.06
C ILE A 176 -13.14 5.08 16.25
N TRP A 177 -12.27 5.81 16.95
CA TRP A 177 -12.64 6.64 18.10
C TRP A 177 -13.66 7.73 17.72
N ARG A 178 -13.43 8.45 16.62
CA ARG A 178 -14.35 9.49 16.14
C ARG A 178 -15.71 8.92 15.73
N ASN A 179 -15.75 7.74 15.13
CA ASN A 179 -17.01 7.09 14.75
C ASN A 179 -17.81 6.60 15.96
N ARG A 180 -17.13 6.18 17.04
CA ARG A 180 -17.80 5.80 18.29
C ARG A 180 -18.40 7.01 19.02
N ARG A 181 -17.79 8.19 18.90
CA ARG A 181 -18.24 9.42 19.58
C ARG A 181 -19.17 10.31 18.74
N SER A 182 -19.39 9.98 17.47
CA SER A 182 -20.30 10.78 16.63
C SER A 182 -21.75 10.50 17.04
N PRO A 183 -22.55 11.51 17.46
CA PRO A 183 -23.89 11.35 18.03
C PRO A 183 -24.98 10.88 17.04
N ALA A 184 -24.62 10.33 15.87
CA ALA A 184 -25.56 9.83 14.87
C ALA A 184 -26.16 8.45 15.24
N ALA A 185 -26.46 8.21 16.52
CA ALA A 185 -27.05 6.97 17.02
C ALA A 185 -28.33 7.25 17.84
N ALA A 186 -29.12 8.22 17.38
CA ALA A 186 -30.47 8.49 17.87
C ALA A 186 -31.35 8.97 16.71
N LEU A 187 -31.39 8.18 15.63
CA LEU A 187 -32.44 8.20 14.60
C LEU A 187 -32.63 6.76 14.12
#